data_AF-A0AAE9YY09-F1
#
_entry.id   AF-A0AAE9YY09-F1
#
_cell.length_a   1.000
_cell.length_b   1.000
_cell.length_c   1.000
_cell.angle_alpha   90.00
_cell.angle_beta   90.00
_cell.angle_gamma   90.00
#
_symmetry.space_group_name_H-M   'P 1'
#
loop_
_entity.id
_entity.type
_entity.pdbx_description
1 polymer ?
#
loop_
_entity_poly.entity_id
_entity_poly.type
_entity_poly.pdbx_seq_one_letter_code
_entity_poly.pdbx_strand_id
1 'polypeptide(L)'
;MRLSCILTARLSRAVQVLIVTIGLWGMLYAKSEPELDGQSILASLEKSYGKRAQKRGKAWLKLMKTQGENTELEKLNKVNRFFNLFHFIDDIKLWGSENYWASPLEFIGVNGGDCEDFAIAKYFTLRELGIADEKMRITMVKAANIRKYHMVLAYYQTPGAVPLILDNLDGAVKTADKRKDLIPVYSFNASQLWLNKEKGKGLLSGKASRLTLWRDLRQRISAATLKQPKLKLEF
;
A
#
# COMPACT_ATOMS: atom_id res chain seq x y z
N MET A 1 52.83 1.73 36.34
CA MET A 1 53.73 1.80 35.16
C MET A 1 53.76 0.40 34.54
N ARG A 2 53.40 0.10 33.28
CA ARG A 2 53.27 0.88 32.04
C ARG A 2 52.28 0.16 31.07
N LEU A 3 51.47 1.00 30.40
CA LEU A 3 51.05 1.01 28.98
C LEU A 3 50.28 -0.18 28.35
N SER A 4 48.99 0.07 28.14
CA SER A 4 48.14 -0.49 27.10
C SER A 4 48.74 -0.30 25.70
N CYS A 5 48.75 -1.36 24.89
CA CYS A 5 49.13 -1.31 23.48
C CYS A 5 47.86 -1.42 22.62
N ILE A 6 47.39 -0.29 22.08
CA ILE A 6 46.32 -0.25 21.08
C ILE A 6 47.00 -0.45 19.72
N LEU A 7 46.81 -1.61 19.10
CA LEU A 7 47.22 -1.86 17.73
C LEU A 7 46.23 -1.19 16.77
N THR A 8 46.54 0.01 16.29
CA THR A 8 45.84 0.57 15.12
C THR A 8 46.55 0.10 13.84
N ALA A 9 46.03 -0.95 13.20
CA ALA A 9 46.50 -1.33 11.87
C ALA A 9 46.09 -0.24 10.86
N ARG A 10 47.07 0.47 10.29
CA ARG A 10 46.82 1.41 9.18
C ARG A 10 46.59 0.62 7.90
N LEU A 11 45.39 0.72 7.33
CA LEU A 11 45.10 0.24 5.98
C LEU A 11 46.03 0.92 4.97
N SER A 12 46.54 0.18 3.99
CA SER A 12 47.42 0.73 2.97
C SER A 12 46.68 1.77 2.11
N ARG A 13 47.40 2.75 1.57
CA ARG A 13 46.83 3.79 0.69
C ARG A 13 46.03 3.18 -0.47
N ALA A 14 46.49 2.05 -1.01
CA ALA A 14 45.79 1.33 -2.07
C ALA A 14 44.41 0.81 -1.64
N VAL A 15 44.30 0.29 -0.41
CA VAL A 15 43.01 -0.19 0.13
C VAL A 15 42.08 0.97 0.46
N GLN A 16 42.61 2.09 0.96
CA GLN A 16 41.80 3.30 1.19
C GLN A 16 41.25 3.87 -0.13
N VAL A 17 42.07 3.91 -1.19
CA VAL A 17 41.63 4.34 -2.53
C VAL A 17 40.57 3.39 -3.09
N LEU A 18 40.73 2.07 -2.91
CA LEU A 18 39.76 1.08 -3.37
C LEU A 18 38.39 1.21 -2.65
N ILE A 19 38.40 1.46 -1.33
CA ILE A 19 37.16 1.66 -0.57
C ILE A 19 36.45 2.94 -1.01
N VAL A 20 37.19 4.02 -1.27
CA VAL A 20 36.64 5.29 -1.75
C VAL A 20 36.07 5.14 -3.17
N THR A 21 36.74 4.41 -4.07
CA THR A 21 36.23 4.19 -5.44
C THR A 21 35.00 3.27 -5.46
N ILE A 22 34.95 2.23 -4.63
CA ILE A 22 33.76 1.38 -4.45
C ILE A 22 32.60 2.19 -3.86
N GLY A 23 32.87 3.05 -2.87
CA GLY A 23 31.86 3.95 -2.29
C GLY A 23 31.30 4.96 -3.30
N LEU A 24 32.16 5.53 -4.14
CA LEU A 24 31.77 6.45 -5.23
C LEU A 24 30.97 5.75 -6.33
N TRP A 25 31.31 4.50 -6.67
CA TRP A 25 30.53 3.68 -7.60
C TRP A 25 29.17 3.28 -7.02
N GLY A 26 29.10 2.98 -5.71
CA GLY A 26 27.85 2.65 -5.03
C GLY A 26 26.85 3.82 -4.99
N MET A 27 27.33 5.06 -4.91
CA MET A 27 26.46 6.26 -4.94
C MET A 27 25.88 6.58 -6.32
N LEU A 28 26.51 6.12 -7.42
CA LEU A 28 26.05 6.40 -8.79
C LEU A 28 24.95 5.45 -9.29
N TYR A 29 24.66 4.35 -8.56
CA TYR A 29 23.64 3.36 -8.92
C TYR A 29 22.33 3.50 -8.12
N ALA A 30 22.00 4.69 -7.63
CA ALA A 30 20.63 5.01 -7.23
C ALA A 30 19.77 5.15 -8.48
N LYS A 31 19.33 4.02 -9.04
CA LYS A 31 18.36 4.00 -10.15
C LYS A 31 17.06 4.59 -9.63
N SER A 32 16.70 5.78 -10.07
CA SER A 32 15.39 6.36 -9.80
C SER A 32 14.33 5.37 -10.31
N GLU A 33 13.39 4.96 -9.46
CA GLU A 33 12.24 4.21 -9.95
C GLU A 33 11.53 5.04 -11.03
N PRO A 34 11.10 4.44 -12.15
CA PRO A 34 10.45 5.18 -13.22
C PRO A 34 9.18 5.83 -12.66
N GLU A 35 9.09 7.14 -12.80
CA GLU A 35 7.89 7.92 -12.44
C GLU A 35 6.67 7.33 -13.16
N LEU A 36 5.52 7.28 -12.47
CA LEU A 36 4.27 6.80 -13.08
C LEU A 36 3.97 7.54 -14.38
N ASP A 37 3.72 6.78 -15.46
CA ASP A 37 3.25 7.32 -16.73
C ASP A 37 1.78 7.78 -16.60
N GLY A 38 1.62 9.00 -16.08
CA GLY A 38 0.32 9.60 -15.87
C GLY A 38 -0.50 9.75 -17.16
N GLN A 39 0.14 9.95 -18.32
CA GLN A 39 -0.59 10.11 -19.58
C GLN A 39 -1.21 8.79 -20.03
N SER A 40 -0.44 7.70 -19.97
CA SER A 40 -0.93 6.35 -20.27
C SER A 40 -2.04 5.91 -19.30
N ILE A 41 -1.89 6.22 -18.01
CA ILE A 41 -2.93 5.95 -16.99
C ILE A 41 -4.24 6.68 -17.35
N LEU A 42 -4.17 7.98 -17.64
CA LEU A 42 -5.35 8.78 -17.97
C LEU A 42 -6.03 8.31 -19.25
N ALA A 43 -5.25 7.96 -20.28
CA ALA A 43 -5.77 7.42 -21.52
C ALA A 43 -6.45 6.05 -21.30
N SER A 44 -5.85 5.17 -20.49
CA SER A 44 -6.40 3.85 -20.17
C SER A 44 -7.70 3.94 -19.37
N LEU A 45 -7.78 4.86 -18.41
CA LEU A 45 -9.00 5.12 -17.64
C LEU A 45 -10.12 5.67 -18.52
N GLU A 46 -9.81 6.65 -19.39
CA GLU A 46 -10.81 7.19 -20.32
C GLU A 46 -11.32 6.10 -21.28
N LYS A 47 -10.40 5.33 -21.87
CA LYS A 47 -10.73 4.27 -22.82
C LYS A 47 -11.59 3.18 -22.19
N SER A 48 -11.28 2.80 -20.94
CA SER A 48 -11.93 1.65 -20.30
C SER A 48 -13.21 2.02 -19.56
N TYR A 49 -13.31 3.23 -19.02
CA TYR A 49 -14.36 3.63 -18.07
C TYR A 49 -14.93 5.03 -18.32
N GLY A 50 -14.49 5.74 -19.36
CA GLY A 50 -15.03 7.03 -19.78
C GLY A 50 -14.40 8.26 -19.12
N LYS A 51 -14.87 9.44 -19.54
CA LYS A 51 -14.28 10.75 -19.17
C LYS A 51 -14.29 11.03 -17.68
N ARG A 52 -15.30 10.54 -16.95
CA ARG A 52 -15.39 10.74 -15.50
C ARG A 52 -14.30 9.96 -14.75
N ALA A 53 -14.00 8.74 -15.21
CA ALA A 53 -12.87 7.95 -14.71
C ALA A 53 -11.53 8.65 -14.94
N GLN A 54 -11.32 9.22 -16.13
CA GLN A 54 -10.14 10.03 -16.41
C GLN A 54 -10.02 11.23 -15.46
N LYS A 55 -11.11 11.94 -15.16
CA LYS A 55 -11.12 13.05 -14.20
C LYS A 55 -10.70 12.59 -12.79
N ARG A 56 -11.21 11.44 -12.32
CA ARG A 56 -10.77 10.84 -11.05
C ARG A 56 -9.29 10.46 -11.09
N GLY A 57 -8.83 9.86 -12.18
CA GLY A 57 -7.41 9.58 -12.41
C GLY A 57 -6.54 10.83 -12.32
N LYS A 58 -6.99 11.95 -12.90
CA LYS A 58 -6.27 13.23 -12.83
C LYS A 58 -6.20 13.76 -11.39
N ALA A 59 -7.27 13.62 -10.62
CA ALA A 59 -7.28 13.98 -9.20
C ALA A 59 -6.32 13.10 -8.38
N TRP A 60 -6.29 11.79 -8.66
CA TRP A 60 -5.37 10.85 -8.04
C TRP A 60 -3.90 11.14 -8.38
N LEU A 61 -3.56 11.40 -9.65
CA LEU A 61 -2.21 11.83 -10.04
C LEU A 61 -1.82 13.16 -9.36
N LYS A 62 -2.77 14.11 -9.23
CA LYS A 62 -2.52 15.38 -8.52
C LYS A 62 -2.23 15.15 -7.04
N LEU A 63 -2.94 14.24 -6.38
CA LEU A 63 -2.63 13.82 -5.00
C LEU A 63 -1.17 13.34 -4.88
N MET A 64 -0.71 12.54 -5.85
CA MET A 64 0.64 11.98 -5.86
C MET A 64 1.75 12.98 -6.19
N LYS A 65 1.47 14.10 -6.86
CA LYS A 65 2.51 15.11 -7.17
C LYS A 65 2.98 15.95 -5.97
N THR A 66 2.31 15.84 -4.82
CA THR A 66 2.63 16.65 -3.63
C THR A 66 3.70 16.01 -2.71
N GLN A 67 4.64 15.26 -3.30
CA GLN A 67 5.53 14.35 -2.57
C GLN A 67 6.51 15.01 -1.59
N GLY A 68 6.91 16.27 -1.82
CA GLY A 68 8.05 16.89 -1.14
C GLY A 68 7.78 17.59 0.20
N GLU A 69 6.51 17.83 0.58
CA GLU A 69 6.20 18.74 1.70
C GLU A 69 5.38 18.11 2.83
N ASN A 70 4.98 16.84 2.71
CA ASN A 70 4.03 16.22 3.64
C ASN A 70 4.72 15.19 4.54
N THR A 71 4.43 15.26 5.83
CA THR A 71 4.72 14.21 6.81
C THR A 71 4.04 12.89 6.44
N GLU A 72 4.54 11.75 6.94
CA GLU A 72 3.89 10.46 6.69
C GLU A 72 2.43 10.47 7.15
N LEU A 73 2.12 11.09 8.31
CA LEU A 73 0.76 11.22 8.82
C LEU A 73 -0.16 12.03 7.88
N GLU A 74 0.34 13.09 7.27
CA GLU A 74 -0.42 13.87 6.28
C GLU A 74 -0.69 13.06 5.01
N LYS A 75 0.31 12.29 4.55
CA LYS A 75 0.13 11.35 3.41
C LYS A 75 -0.96 10.33 3.72
N LEU A 76 -0.90 9.67 4.88
CA LEU A 76 -1.93 8.71 5.34
C LEU A 76 -3.33 9.34 5.33
N ASN A 77 -3.47 10.53 5.93
CA ASN A 77 -4.75 11.21 6.02
C ASN A 77 -5.30 11.66 4.65
N LYS A 78 -4.45 12.21 3.78
CA LYS A 78 -4.86 12.64 2.43
C LYS A 78 -5.30 11.44 1.58
N VAL A 79 -4.53 10.34 1.60
CA VAL A 79 -4.87 9.11 0.87
C VAL A 79 -6.15 8.48 1.43
N ASN A 80 -6.29 8.39 2.76
CA ASN A 80 -7.49 7.83 3.38
C ASN A 80 -8.74 8.61 2.99
N ARG A 81 -8.69 9.95 3.09
CA ARG A 81 -9.80 10.82 2.69
C ARG A 81 -10.13 10.71 1.21
N PHE A 82 -9.12 10.67 0.34
CA PHE A 82 -9.33 10.60 -1.11
C PHE A 82 -10.14 9.36 -1.51
N PHE A 83 -9.71 8.17 -1.07
CA PHE A 83 -10.41 6.94 -1.43
C PHE A 83 -11.74 6.77 -0.69
N ASN A 84 -11.90 7.34 0.50
CA ASN A 84 -13.19 7.31 1.21
C ASN A 84 -14.30 8.15 0.57
N LEU A 85 -14.02 8.85 -0.54
CA LEU A 85 -15.05 9.50 -1.37
C LEU A 85 -15.73 8.53 -2.36
N PHE A 86 -15.18 7.33 -2.54
CA PHE A 86 -15.67 6.33 -3.49
C PHE A 86 -16.84 5.54 -2.90
N HIS A 87 -17.63 4.91 -3.76
CA HIS A 87 -18.78 4.12 -3.31
C HIS A 87 -18.35 2.78 -2.70
N PHE A 88 -18.87 2.46 -1.52
CA PHE A 88 -18.72 1.13 -0.91
C PHE A 88 -19.81 0.18 -1.44
N ILE A 89 -19.42 -0.79 -2.26
CA ILE A 89 -20.32 -1.66 -3.03
C ILE A 89 -19.78 -3.09 -3.04
N ASP A 90 -20.64 -4.07 -2.74
CA ASP A 90 -20.27 -5.49 -2.77
C ASP A 90 -19.87 -5.96 -4.19
N ASP A 91 -18.85 -6.80 -4.27
CA ASP A 91 -18.32 -7.35 -5.53
C ASP A 91 -19.36 -8.07 -6.38
N ILE A 92 -20.31 -8.75 -5.76
CA ILE A 92 -21.34 -9.49 -6.50
C ILE A 92 -22.23 -8.55 -7.32
N LYS A 93 -22.43 -7.31 -6.84
CA LYS A 93 -23.15 -6.26 -7.55
C LYS A 93 -22.23 -5.60 -8.57
N LEU A 94 -21.01 -5.23 -8.16
CA LEU A 94 -20.10 -4.45 -8.98
C LEU A 94 -19.46 -5.25 -10.11
N TRP A 95 -18.90 -6.42 -9.80
CA TRP A 95 -18.12 -7.27 -10.69
C TRP A 95 -18.82 -8.54 -11.13
N GLY A 96 -19.93 -8.91 -10.48
CA GLY A 96 -20.60 -10.20 -10.70
C GLY A 96 -19.82 -11.40 -10.16
N SER A 97 -18.88 -11.16 -9.24
CA SER A 97 -18.06 -12.18 -8.56
C SER A 97 -18.31 -12.08 -7.07
N GLU A 98 -18.26 -13.18 -6.33
CA GLU A 98 -18.41 -13.12 -4.86
C GLU A 98 -17.22 -12.46 -4.16
N ASN A 99 -16.05 -12.53 -4.78
CA ASN A 99 -14.81 -11.93 -4.29
C ASN A 99 -13.90 -11.61 -5.48
N TYR A 100 -13.52 -10.35 -5.64
CA TYR A 100 -12.70 -9.83 -6.72
C TYR A 100 -11.92 -8.60 -6.26
N TRP A 101 -10.64 -8.80 -5.96
CA TRP A 101 -9.75 -7.70 -5.55
C TRP A 101 -9.42 -6.80 -6.74
N ALA A 102 -10.00 -5.61 -6.81
CA ALA A 102 -9.73 -4.63 -7.85
C ALA A 102 -8.33 -4.02 -7.71
N SER A 103 -7.69 -3.75 -8.84
CA SER A 103 -6.50 -2.91 -8.90
C SER A 103 -6.85 -1.45 -8.61
N PRO A 104 -5.88 -0.62 -8.20
CA PRO A 104 -6.13 0.80 -7.97
C PRO A 104 -6.76 1.49 -9.20
N LEU A 105 -6.34 1.12 -10.41
CA LEU A 105 -6.91 1.69 -11.64
C LEU A 105 -8.34 1.21 -11.92
N GLU A 106 -8.66 -0.05 -11.65
CA GLU A 106 -10.04 -0.55 -11.75
C GLU A 106 -10.95 0.16 -10.73
N PHE A 107 -10.52 0.22 -9.47
CA PHE A 107 -11.26 0.88 -8.39
C PHE A 107 -11.50 2.38 -8.68
N ILE A 108 -10.45 3.09 -9.12
CA ILE A 108 -10.55 4.49 -9.58
C ILE A 108 -11.49 4.59 -10.78
N GLY A 109 -11.36 3.66 -11.72
CA GLY A 109 -12.12 3.58 -12.95
C GLY A 109 -13.62 3.49 -12.71
N VAL A 110 -14.04 2.54 -11.89
CA VAL A 110 -15.45 2.22 -11.67
C VAL A 110 -16.11 3.03 -10.55
N ASN A 111 -15.35 3.87 -9.84
CA ASN A 111 -15.82 4.74 -8.76
C ASN A 111 -16.35 4.00 -7.51
N GLY A 112 -15.89 2.79 -7.25
CA GLY A 112 -16.33 2.02 -6.09
C GLY A 112 -15.75 0.61 -6.04
N GLY A 113 -16.04 -0.07 -4.95
CA GLY A 113 -15.51 -1.38 -4.59
C GLY A 113 -15.86 -1.71 -3.14
N ASP A 114 -15.40 -2.85 -2.64
CA ASP A 114 -15.62 -3.26 -1.26
C ASP A 114 -14.37 -3.05 -0.38
N CYS A 115 -14.29 -3.67 0.80
CA CYS A 115 -13.36 -3.23 1.84
C CYS A 115 -11.88 -3.43 1.47
N GLU A 116 -11.56 -4.52 0.78
CA GLU A 116 -10.23 -4.80 0.28
C GLU A 116 -9.79 -3.79 -0.76
N ASP A 117 -10.67 -3.36 -1.66
CA ASP A 117 -10.34 -2.46 -2.77
C ASP A 117 -9.88 -1.11 -2.22
N PHE A 118 -10.56 -0.62 -1.17
CA PHE A 118 -10.13 0.57 -0.45
C PHE A 118 -8.76 0.37 0.21
N ALA A 119 -8.54 -0.75 0.90
CA ALA A 119 -7.28 -1.02 1.58
C ALA A 119 -6.10 -1.16 0.58
N ILE A 120 -6.32 -1.85 -0.54
CA ILE A 120 -5.38 -2.07 -1.63
C ILE A 120 -5.04 -0.77 -2.33
N ALA A 121 -6.03 0.04 -2.71
CA ALA A 121 -5.80 1.32 -3.38
C ALA A 121 -5.02 2.30 -2.49
N LYS A 122 -5.35 2.37 -1.19
CA LYS A 122 -4.59 3.14 -0.19
C LYS A 122 -3.15 2.65 -0.08
N TYR A 123 -2.95 1.33 0.00
CA TYR A 123 -1.63 0.70 0.14
C TYR A 123 -0.73 1.04 -1.05
N PHE A 124 -1.18 0.80 -2.29
CA PHE A 124 -0.38 1.09 -3.48
C PHE A 124 -0.11 2.58 -3.66
N THR A 125 -1.08 3.45 -3.36
CA THR A 125 -0.87 4.90 -3.44
C THR A 125 0.14 5.39 -2.41
N LEU A 126 0.14 4.84 -1.20
CA LEU A 126 1.11 5.21 -0.17
C LEU A 126 2.52 4.70 -0.50
N ARG A 127 2.63 3.52 -1.13
CA ARG A 127 3.90 3.00 -1.67
C ARG A 127 4.48 3.98 -2.69
N GLU A 128 3.66 4.45 -3.62
CA GLU A 128 4.06 5.45 -4.62
C GLU A 128 4.48 6.79 -3.99
N LEU A 129 3.84 7.17 -2.89
CA LEU A 129 4.21 8.35 -2.10
C LEU A 129 5.45 8.15 -1.21
N GLY A 130 6.17 7.03 -1.38
CA GLY A 130 7.43 6.73 -0.69
C GLY A 130 7.27 6.15 0.72
N ILE A 131 6.07 5.71 1.13
CA ILE A 131 5.91 4.98 2.39
C ILE A 131 6.44 3.55 2.21
N ALA A 132 7.35 3.15 3.09
CA ALA A 132 8.02 1.85 3.02
C ALA A 132 7.05 0.66 3.22
N ASP A 133 7.31 -0.47 2.56
CA ASP A 133 6.42 -1.66 2.52
C ASP A 133 6.26 -2.26 3.91
N GLU A 134 7.37 -2.32 4.64
CA GLU A 134 7.51 -2.86 5.98
C GLU A 134 6.69 -2.07 7.02
N LYS A 135 6.35 -0.81 6.73
CA LYS A 135 5.49 0.01 7.57
C LYS A 135 4.02 -0.26 7.34
N MET A 136 3.62 -0.98 6.31
CA MET A 136 2.21 -1.12 5.92
C MET A 136 1.78 -2.58 5.84
N ARG A 137 0.57 -2.86 6.33
CA ARG A 137 -0.04 -4.18 6.21
C ARG A 137 -1.53 -4.06 5.94
N ILE A 138 -1.97 -4.65 4.84
CA ILE A 138 -3.39 -4.90 4.58
C ILE A 138 -3.83 -5.98 5.59
N THR A 139 -4.85 -5.67 6.38
CA THR A 139 -5.22 -6.46 7.56
C THR A 139 -6.67 -6.89 7.47
N MET A 140 -6.89 -8.21 7.47
CA MET A 140 -8.20 -8.81 7.64
C MET A 140 -8.58 -8.75 9.13
N VAL A 141 -9.76 -8.24 9.42
CA VAL A 141 -10.30 -8.09 10.77
C VAL A 141 -11.73 -8.65 10.84
N LYS A 142 -12.17 -9.04 12.03
CA LYS A 142 -13.58 -9.22 12.35
C LYS A 142 -14.09 -7.90 12.92
N ALA A 143 -14.99 -7.24 12.21
CA ALA A 143 -15.61 -5.99 12.65
C ALA A 143 -16.83 -6.30 13.53
N ALA A 144 -16.68 -6.12 14.84
CA ALA A 144 -17.65 -6.52 15.86
C ALA A 144 -19.01 -5.82 15.69
N ASN A 145 -19.00 -4.54 15.31
CA ASN A 145 -20.21 -3.73 15.18
C ASN A 145 -21.12 -4.22 14.04
N ILE A 146 -20.54 -4.69 12.93
CA ILE A 146 -21.29 -5.19 11.76
C ILE A 146 -21.31 -6.72 11.66
N ARG A 147 -20.64 -7.41 12.59
CA ARG A 147 -20.53 -8.87 12.69
C ARG A 147 -20.07 -9.56 11.40
N LYS A 148 -19.18 -8.91 10.64
CA LYS A 148 -18.63 -9.40 9.38
C LYS A 148 -17.10 -9.30 9.36
N TYR A 149 -16.49 -10.06 8.47
CA TYR A 149 -15.10 -9.82 8.09
C TYR A 149 -15.00 -8.50 7.34
N HIS A 150 -13.89 -7.80 7.53
CA HIS A 150 -13.62 -6.48 6.98
C HIS A 150 -12.12 -6.36 6.71
N MET A 151 -11.72 -5.50 5.78
CA MET A 151 -10.31 -5.26 5.46
C MET A 151 -9.95 -3.80 5.64
N VAL A 152 -8.82 -3.56 6.31
CA VAL A 152 -8.28 -2.22 6.59
C VAL A 152 -6.80 -2.17 6.24
N LEU A 153 -6.24 -0.97 6.12
CA LEU A 153 -4.81 -0.77 6.02
C LEU A 153 -4.24 -0.34 7.37
N ALA A 154 -3.30 -1.11 7.91
CA ALA A 154 -2.56 -0.77 9.12
C ALA A 154 -1.20 -0.19 8.76
N TYR A 155 -0.84 0.95 9.36
CA TYR A 155 0.46 1.59 9.24
C TYR A 155 1.20 1.59 10.58
N TYR A 156 2.47 1.19 10.57
CA TYR A 156 3.36 1.12 11.72
C TYR A 156 4.47 2.17 11.56
N GLN A 157 4.53 3.14 12.47
CA GLN A 157 5.59 4.16 12.43
C GLN A 157 6.98 3.54 12.64
N THR A 158 7.06 2.59 13.55
CA THR A 158 8.24 1.76 13.83
C THR A 158 7.82 0.29 14.02
N PRO A 159 8.74 -0.66 13.85
CA PRO A 159 8.46 -2.07 14.15
C PRO A 159 7.94 -2.24 15.58
N GLY A 160 6.75 -2.85 15.73
CA GLY A 160 6.13 -3.12 17.03
C GLY A 160 5.31 -1.96 17.62
N ALA A 161 5.25 -0.80 16.97
CA ALA A 161 4.35 0.29 17.38
C ALA A 161 2.88 -0.15 17.30
N VAL A 162 2.01 0.51 18.09
CA VAL A 162 0.57 0.43 17.88
C VAL A 162 0.25 1.07 16.52
N PRO A 163 -0.35 0.34 15.57
CA PRO A 163 -0.52 0.87 14.23
C PRO A 163 -1.64 1.91 14.16
N LEU A 164 -1.52 2.83 13.20
CA LEU A 164 -2.63 3.64 12.72
C LEU A 164 -3.47 2.83 11.73
N ILE A 165 -4.78 2.94 11.83
CA ILE A 165 -5.75 2.23 10.99
C ILE A 165 -6.38 3.21 10.01
N LEU A 166 -6.28 2.86 8.73
CA LEU A 166 -6.94 3.52 7.62
C LEU A 166 -8.09 2.63 7.17
N ASP A 167 -9.31 3.10 7.40
CA ASP A 167 -10.56 2.36 7.22
C ASP A 167 -11.52 3.16 6.32
N ASN A 168 -12.39 2.48 5.58
CA ASN A 168 -13.46 3.08 4.80
C ASN A 168 -14.78 3.21 5.60
N LEU A 169 -14.99 2.39 6.63
CA LEU A 169 -16.18 2.50 7.51
C LEU A 169 -16.03 3.62 8.54
N ASP A 170 -14.82 3.87 9.01
CA ASP A 170 -14.46 5.01 9.86
C ASP A 170 -13.36 5.83 9.17
N GLY A 171 -13.73 7.02 8.68
CA GLY A 171 -12.83 7.86 7.89
C GLY A 171 -11.71 8.53 8.69
N ALA A 172 -11.76 8.51 10.02
CA ALA A 172 -10.73 9.06 10.86
C ALA A 172 -9.58 8.05 11.04
N VAL A 173 -8.35 8.48 10.76
CA VAL A 173 -7.14 7.67 11.02
C VAL A 173 -6.90 7.62 12.53
N LYS A 174 -7.08 6.43 13.11
CA LYS A 174 -7.00 6.20 14.56
C LYS A 174 -5.98 5.12 14.88
N THR A 175 -5.38 5.15 16.07
CA THR A 175 -4.56 4.05 16.56
C THR A 175 -5.42 2.80 16.82
N ALA A 176 -4.84 1.61 16.65
CA ALA A 176 -5.58 0.35 16.75
C ALA A 176 -6.22 0.11 18.12
N ASP A 177 -5.61 0.59 19.21
CA ASP A 177 -6.17 0.54 20.58
C ASP A 177 -7.46 1.37 20.74
N LYS A 178 -7.67 2.37 19.88
CA LYS A 178 -8.92 3.14 19.78
C LYS A 178 -9.97 2.48 18.88
N ARG A 179 -9.62 1.42 18.16
CA ARG A 179 -10.50 0.64 17.27
C ARG A 179 -10.82 -0.73 17.87
N LYS A 180 -11.39 -0.72 19.08
CA LYS A 180 -11.81 -1.94 19.82
C LYS A 180 -12.89 -2.74 19.09
N ASP A 181 -13.54 -2.14 18.10
CA ASP A 181 -14.48 -2.77 17.19
C ASP A 181 -13.82 -3.71 16.17
N LEU A 182 -12.50 -3.61 15.94
CA LEU A 182 -11.78 -4.41 14.97
C LEU A 182 -10.90 -5.46 15.65
N ILE A 183 -11.18 -6.74 15.40
CA ILE A 183 -10.41 -7.86 15.93
C ILE A 183 -9.55 -8.44 14.81
N PRO A 184 -8.21 -8.30 14.85
CA PRO A 184 -7.35 -8.68 13.73
C PRO A 184 -7.22 -10.20 13.59
N VAL A 185 -7.26 -10.69 12.34
CA VAL A 185 -7.25 -12.12 11.98
C VAL A 185 -5.94 -12.48 11.30
N TYR A 186 -5.58 -11.79 10.22
CA TYR A 186 -4.29 -11.89 9.56
C TYR A 186 -3.94 -10.58 8.87
N SER A 187 -2.68 -10.41 8.47
CA SER A 187 -2.23 -9.24 7.73
C SER A 187 -1.15 -9.61 6.71
N PHE A 188 -1.00 -8.83 5.65
CA PHE A 188 -0.01 -9.05 4.61
C PHE A 188 0.40 -7.74 3.94
N ASN A 189 1.51 -7.76 3.21
CA ASN A 189 1.94 -6.67 2.35
C ASN A 189 2.47 -7.23 1.03
N ALA A 190 3.26 -6.48 0.25
CA ALA A 190 3.74 -6.96 -1.05
C ALA A 190 4.56 -8.27 -0.95
N SER A 191 5.26 -8.46 0.17
CA SER A 191 6.26 -9.50 0.33
C SER A 191 5.82 -10.62 1.28
N GLN A 192 5.21 -10.24 2.41
CA GLN A 192 5.08 -11.10 3.60
C GLN A 192 3.62 -11.29 4.03
N LEU A 193 3.33 -12.43 4.65
CA LEU A 193 2.04 -12.80 5.23
C LEU A 193 2.22 -13.16 6.72
N TRP A 194 1.40 -12.55 7.58
CA TRP A 194 1.37 -12.78 9.02
C TRP A 194 -0.01 -13.25 9.48
N LEU A 195 -0.07 -14.33 10.25
CA LEU A 195 -1.31 -14.79 10.91
C LEU A 195 -1.35 -14.25 12.34
N ASN A 196 -2.45 -13.62 12.74
CA ASN A 196 -2.59 -13.14 14.12
C ASN A 196 -3.14 -14.27 14.99
N LYS A 197 -2.40 -14.64 16.03
CA LYS A 197 -2.94 -15.44 17.15
C LYS A 197 -3.53 -14.47 18.18
N GLU A 198 -4.43 -14.96 19.03
CA GLU A 198 -5.19 -14.20 20.04
C GLU A 198 -4.35 -13.32 21.02
N LYS A 199 -3.01 -13.37 20.98
CA LYS A 199 -2.10 -12.62 21.85
C LYS A 199 -1.33 -11.48 21.14
N GLY A 200 -1.87 -10.91 20.06
CA GLY A 200 -1.40 -9.62 19.50
C GLY A 200 -0.03 -9.59 18.80
N LYS A 201 0.67 -10.73 18.72
CA LYS A 201 1.87 -10.88 17.87
C LYS A 201 1.54 -11.77 16.68
N GLY A 202 1.58 -11.18 15.48
CA GLY A 202 1.43 -11.91 14.22
C GLY A 202 2.60 -12.86 13.99
N LEU A 203 2.32 -14.14 13.77
CA LEU A 203 3.33 -15.13 13.38
C LEU A 203 3.56 -15.00 11.87
N LEU A 204 4.82 -14.78 11.45
CA LEU A 204 5.18 -14.82 10.04
C LEU A 204 4.83 -16.22 9.49
N SER A 205 3.88 -16.26 8.56
CA SER A 205 3.30 -17.50 8.05
C SER A 205 3.68 -17.77 6.59
N GLY A 206 4.59 -16.96 6.03
CA GLY A 206 5.19 -17.15 4.71
C GLY A 206 5.09 -15.91 3.82
N LYS A 207 5.09 -16.15 2.50
CA LYS A 207 5.00 -15.11 1.47
C LYS A 207 3.55 -14.74 1.18
N ALA A 208 3.30 -13.45 0.89
CA ALA A 208 1.97 -12.97 0.50
C ALA A 208 1.43 -13.62 -0.78
N SER A 209 2.30 -14.12 -1.66
CA SER A 209 1.92 -14.84 -2.89
C SER A 209 1.17 -16.16 -2.67
N ARG A 210 1.07 -16.63 -1.41
CA ARG A 210 0.21 -17.76 -1.04
C ARG A 210 -1.28 -17.37 -1.10
N LEU A 211 -1.61 -16.09 -1.00
CA LEU A 211 -2.95 -15.57 -1.23
C LEU A 211 -3.16 -15.49 -2.75
N THR A 212 -4.03 -16.36 -3.28
CA THR A 212 -4.31 -16.45 -4.72
C THR A 212 -4.82 -15.11 -5.27
N LEU A 213 -5.79 -14.49 -4.60
CA LEU A 213 -6.33 -13.18 -4.98
C LEU A 213 -5.27 -12.09 -5.07
N TRP A 214 -4.32 -12.06 -4.12
CA TRP A 214 -3.21 -11.09 -4.14
C TRP A 214 -2.26 -11.34 -5.31
N ARG A 215 -1.89 -12.61 -5.55
CA ARG A 215 -1.04 -12.98 -6.67
C ARG A 215 -1.69 -12.60 -8.00
N ASP A 216 -2.97 -12.94 -8.17
CA ASP A 216 -3.72 -12.72 -9.40
C ASP A 216 -3.91 -11.22 -9.65
N LEU A 217 -4.18 -10.43 -8.60
CA LEU A 217 -4.18 -8.97 -8.66
C LEU A 217 -2.84 -8.41 -9.17
N ARG A 218 -1.71 -8.83 -8.59
CA ARG A 218 -0.39 -8.34 -9.04
C ARG A 218 -0.10 -8.71 -10.49
N GLN A 219 -0.53 -9.88 -10.94
CA GLN A 219 -0.40 -10.28 -12.34
C GLN A 219 -1.19 -9.35 -13.26
N ARG A 220 -2.43 -8.99 -12.90
CA ARG A 220 -3.25 -8.05 -13.68
C ARG A 220 -2.70 -6.64 -13.70
N ILE A 221 -2.15 -6.15 -12.57
CA ILE A 221 -1.44 -4.87 -12.50
C ILE A 221 -0.25 -4.88 -13.47
N SER A 222 0.58 -5.93 -13.44
CA SER A 222 1.74 -6.05 -14.33
C SER A 222 1.36 -6.15 -15.80
N ALA A 223 0.23 -6.76 -16.11
CA ALA A 223 -0.30 -6.90 -17.47
C ALA A 223 -1.12 -5.67 -17.91
N ALA A 224 -1.24 -4.63 -17.08
CA ALA A 224 -2.08 -3.45 -17.31
C ALA A 224 -3.52 -3.82 -17.75
N THR A 225 -4.06 -4.90 -17.20
CA THR A 225 -5.38 -5.43 -17.59
C THR A 225 -6.47 -4.86 -16.69
N LEU A 226 -7.49 -4.25 -17.31
CA LEU A 226 -8.61 -3.59 -16.63
C LEU A 226 -9.91 -4.35 -16.91
N LYS A 227 -10.55 -4.88 -15.87
CA LYS A 227 -11.85 -5.58 -15.98
C LYS A 227 -12.99 -4.57 -16.13
N GLN A 228 -13.97 -4.93 -16.96
CA GLN A 228 -15.21 -4.16 -17.09
C GLN A 228 -16.19 -4.51 -15.96
N PRO A 229 -16.81 -3.54 -15.28
CA PRO A 229 -17.77 -3.82 -14.23
C PRO A 229 -19.09 -4.32 -14.80
N LYS A 230 -19.81 -5.12 -14.01
CA LYS A 230 -21.20 -5.49 -14.26
C LYS A 230 -22.13 -4.31 -14.01
N LEU A 231 -21.89 -3.57 -12.92
CA LEU A 231 -22.63 -2.35 -12.59
C LEU A 231 -21.86 -1.11 -13.05
N LYS A 232 -22.48 -0.29 -13.89
CA LYS A 232 -21.94 1.03 -14.27
C LYS A 232 -22.59 2.10 -13.40
N LEU A 233 -21.79 2.75 -12.55
CA LEU A 233 -22.26 3.82 -11.67
C LEU A 233 -22.47 5.15 -12.41
N GLU A 234 -21.82 5.30 -13.55
CA GLU A 234 -21.81 6.54 -14.32
C GLU A 234 -21.80 6.22 -15.81
N PHE A 235 -22.32 7.15 -16.61
CA PHE A 235 -22.34 7.11 -18.07
C PHE A 235 -21.34 8.13 -18.64
#